data_AF-A0A8C6WN74-F1
#
_entry.id   AF-A0A8C6WN74-F1
#
_cell.length_a   1.000
_cell.length_b   1.000
_cell.length_c   1.000
_cell.angle_alpha   90.00
_cell.angle_beta   90.00
_cell.angle_gamma   90.00
#
_symmetry.space_group_name_H-M   'P 1'
#
loop_
_entity.id
_entity.type
_entity.pdbx_description
1 polymer ?
#
loop_
_entity_poly.entity_id
_entity_poly.type
_entity_poly.pdbx_seq_one_letter_code
_entity_poly.pdbx_strand_id
1 'polypeptide(L)'
;YNFWHLLLILLFFRYHDLILPYETRPPCDVSMKPVEWRRNSKIVHARRKGVEDTDDKDPAFKDRTKTFPDDMGNGNLSLKISNVTKKDEGIYTVNLHKTLPLTGTAKCNVTVTIGKNVEHVLF
;
A
#
# COMPACT_ATOMS: atom_id res chain seq x y z
N TYR A 1 -36.58 5.34 -9.36
CA TYR A 1 -35.21 5.15 -8.82
C TYR A 1 -35.33 4.46 -7.47
N ASN A 2 -34.99 3.17 -7.41
CA ASN A 2 -35.26 2.30 -6.26
C ASN A 2 -34.15 2.39 -5.22
N PHE A 3 -34.50 2.61 -3.96
CA PHE A 3 -33.58 2.58 -2.82
C PHE A 3 -32.78 1.27 -2.76
N TRP A 4 -33.43 0.15 -3.11
CA TRP A 4 -32.80 -1.16 -3.26
C TRP A 4 -31.72 -1.22 -4.34
N HIS A 5 -31.86 -0.45 -5.42
CA HIS A 5 -30.87 -0.41 -6.50
C HIS A 5 -29.61 0.36 -6.05
N LEU A 6 -29.78 1.44 -5.29
CA LEU A 6 -28.66 2.15 -4.66
C LEU A 6 -27.98 1.29 -3.59
N LEU A 7 -28.74 0.52 -2.80
CA LEU A 7 -28.18 -0.39 -1.80
C LEU A 7 -27.40 -1.55 -2.45
N LEU A 8 -27.90 -2.12 -3.54
CA LEU A 8 -27.19 -3.14 -4.34
C LEU A 8 -25.91 -2.57 -4.95
N ILE A 9 -25.92 -1.35 -5.48
CA ILE A 9 -24.72 -0.67 -6.00
C ILE A 9 -23.69 -0.45 -4.86
N LEU A 10 -24.12 0.00 -3.68
CA LEU A 10 -23.24 0.17 -2.51
C LEU A 10 -22.68 -1.17 -1.99
N LEU A 11 -23.43 -2.27 -2.12
CA LEU A 11 -23.00 -3.62 -1.76
C LEU A 11 -22.08 -4.24 -2.81
N PHE A 12 -22.26 -3.95 -4.10
CA PHE A 12 -21.34 -4.35 -5.17
C PHE A 12 -20.03 -3.56 -5.15
N PHE A 13 -20.03 -2.31 -4.66
CA PHE A 13 -18.80 -1.57 -4.36
C PHE A 13 -18.08 -2.03 -3.09
N ARG A 14 -18.55 -3.10 -2.42
CA ARG A 14 -17.69 -3.89 -1.53
C ARG A 14 -16.73 -4.71 -2.41
N TYR A 15 -15.55 -4.21 -2.69
CA TYR A 15 -14.35 -4.47 -1.90
C TYR A 15 -13.44 -5.50 -2.57
N HIS A 16 -12.74 -5.07 -3.62
CA HIS A 16 -11.55 -5.78 -4.09
C HIS A 16 -10.32 -5.30 -3.31
N ASP A 17 -9.38 -6.22 -3.14
CA ASP A 17 -8.06 -5.89 -2.61
C ASP A 17 -7.29 -5.07 -3.66
N LEU A 18 -6.58 -4.05 -3.21
CA LEU A 18 -5.70 -3.26 -4.05
C LEU A 18 -4.26 -3.64 -3.74
N ILE A 19 -3.45 -3.85 -4.78
CA ILE A 19 -2.00 -4.00 -4.64
C ILE A 19 -1.36 -2.73 -5.20
N LEU A 20 -0.54 -2.08 -4.38
CA LEU A 20 0.33 -0.98 -4.78
C LEU A 20 1.68 -1.57 -5.15
N PRO A 21 2.00 -1.73 -6.44
CA PRO A 21 3.26 -2.32 -6.85
C PRO A 21 4.41 -1.34 -6.59
N TYR A 22 5.46 -1.81 -5.94
CA TYR A 22 6.74 -1.10 -5.87
C TYR A 22 7.89 -2.09 -5.77
N GLU A 23 8.91 -1.86 -6.59
CA GLU A 23 10.13 -2.67 -6.62
C GLU A 23 11.34 -1.73 -6.61
N THR A 24 12.37 -2.09 -5.84
CA THR A 24 13.62 -1.33 -5.84
C THR A 24 14.33 -1.47 -7.18
N ARG A 25 14.93 -0.38 -7.66
CA ARG A 25 15.79 -0.39 -8.86
C ARG A 25 17.17 0.19 -8.52
N PRO A 26 18.25 -0.59 -8.63
CA PRO A 26 18.27 -2.03 -8.93
C PRO A 26 17.62 -2.88 -7.81
N PRO A 27 17.17 -4.12 -8.10
CA PRO A 27 16.72 -5.07 -7.08
C PRO A 27 17.74 -5.23 -5.95
N CYS A 28 17.30 -5.10 -4.70
CA CYS A 28 18.15 -5.34 -3.54
C CYS A 28 17.34 -5.83 -2.34
N ASP A 29 18.00 -6.56 -1.43
CA ASP A 29 17.33 -7.07 -0.23
C ASP A 29 16.93 -5.93 0.70
N VAL A 30 15.62 -5.81 0.90
CA VAL A 30 14.98 -4.83 1.78
C VAL A 30 14.31 -5.46 2.99
N SER A 31 14.48 -6.77 3.21
CA SER A 31 13.80 -7.54 4.27
C SER A 31 14.05 -6.96 5.67
N MET A 32 15.27 -6.46 5.91
CA MET A 32 15.69 -5.86 7.19
C MET A 32 15.63 -4.33 7.19
N LYS A 33 15.28 -3.69 6.07
CA LYS A 33 15.27 -2.22 5.95
C LYS A 33 13.98 -1.63 6.53
N PRO A 34 14.04 -0.46 7.18
CA PRO A 34 12.84 0.25 7.58
C PRO A 34 12.07 0.74 6.35
N VAL A 35 10.81 0.35 6.27
CA VAL A 35 9.89 0.69 5.18
C VAL A 35 8.65 1.31 5.79
N GLU A 36 8.22 2.43 5.23
CA GLU A 36 7.00 3.11 5.65
C GLU A 36 6.17 3.47 4.42
N TRP A 37 4.92 3.01 4.40
CA TRP A 37 3.90 3.44 3.47
C TRP A 37 3.05 4.51 4.11
N ARG A 38 2.92 5.65 3.43
CA ARG A 38 2.06 6.75 3.81
C ARG A 38 0.98 6.99 2.77
N ARG A 39 -0.20 7.38 3.20
CA ARG A 39 -1.22 8.01 2.34
C ARG A 39 -1.33 9.46 2.75
N ASN A 40 -0.95 10.37 1.86
CA ASN A 40 -0.75 11.78 2.16
C ASN A 40 0.22 11.93 3.36
N SER A 41 -0.28 12.27 4.55
CA SER A 41 0.54 12.41 5.77
C SER A 41 0.34 11.29 6.79
N LYS A 42 -0.52 10.30 6.50
CA LYS A 42 -0.91 9.26 7.46
C LYS A 42 -0.19 7.95 7.17
N ILE A 43 0.28 7.26 8.21
CA ILE A 43 0.95 5.97 8.07
C ILE A 43 -0.09 4.88 7.81
N VAL A 44 0.07 4.20 6.68
CA VAL A 44 -0.80 3.11 6.23
C VAL A 44 -0.23 1.76 6.66
N HIS A 45 1.09 1.61 6.59
CA HIS A 45 1.81 0.43 7.02
C HIS A 45 3.26 0.83 7.31
N ALA A 46 3.83 0.32 8.40
CA ALA A 46 5.22 0.50 8.71
C ALA A 46 5.85 -0.85 9.04
N ARG A 47 7.10 -1.04 8.65
CA ARG A 47 7.90 -2.21 8.97
C ARG A 47 9.24 -1.74 9.49
N ARG A 48 9.63 -2.20 10.68
CA ARG A 48 10.93 -1.90 11.30
C ARG A 48 11.59 -3.22 11.70
N LYS A 49 12.87 -3.39 11.35
CA LYS A 49 13.66 -4.61 11.64
C LYS A 49 12.96 -5.92 11.21
N GLY A 50 12.29 -5.91 10.06
CA GLY A 50 11.60 -7.09 9.53
C GLY A 50 10.25 -7.42 10.18
N VAL A 51 9.74 -6.61 11.11
CA VAL A 51 8.44 -6.84 11.77
C VAL A 51 7.51 -5.66 11.46
N GLU A 52 6.21 -5.94 11.31
CA GLU A 52 5.21 -4.89 11.20
C GLU A 52 5.19 -4.05 12.48
N ASP A 53 5.12 -2.73 12.27
CA ASP A 53 5.06 -1.74 13.30
C ASP A 53 3.69 -1.05 13.25
N THR A 54 2.99 -1.09 14.38
CA THR A 54 1.60 -0.66 14.49
C THR A 54 1.39 0.59 15.33
N ASP A 55 2.44 1.11 15.98
CA ASP A 55 2.31 2.17 16.99
C ASP A 55 1.67 3.45 16.42
N ASP A 56 2.11 3.88 15.24
CA ASP A 56 1.65 5.12 14.58
C ASP A 56 0.73 4.86 13.37
N LYS A 57 0.26 3.62 13.19
CA LYS A 57 -0.56 3.22 12.04
C LYS A 57 -1.95 3.85 12.12
N ASP A 58 -2.43 4.43 11.03
CA ASP A 58 -3.79 4.97 10.95
C ASP A 58 -4.81 3.84 11.23
N PRO A 59 -5.71 4.01 12.21
CA PRO A 59 -6.73 3.01 12.54
C PRO A 59 -7.58 2.55 11.35
N ALA A 60 -7.78 3.40 10.34
CA ALA A 60 -8.53 3.07 9.13
C ALA A 60 -7.88 1.94 8.30
N PHE A 61 -6.57 1.70 8.48
CA PHE A 61 -5.79 0.69 7.75
C PHE A 61 -5.39 -0.50 8.62
N LYS A 62 -5.79 -0.51 9.90
CA LYS A 62 -5.56 -1.64 10.80
C LYS A 62 -6.21 -2.91 10.24
N ASP A 63 -5.47 -4.03 10.29
CA ASP A 63 -5.87 -5.36 9.80
C ASP A 63 -6.25 -5.45 8.30
N ARG A 64 -6.08 -4.35 7.55
CA ARG A 64 -6.37 -4.27 6.11
C ARG A 64 -5.11 -4.35 5.27
N THR A 65 -3.93 -4.07 5.82
CA THR A 65 -2.69 -3.99 5.04
C THR A 65 -1.80 -5.21 5.21
N LYS A 66 -1.18 -5.66 4.12
CA LYS A 66 -0.19 -6.75 4.09
C LYS A 66 0.93 -6.42 3.11
N THR A 67 2.14 -6.85 3.44
CA THR A 67 3.29 -6.83 2.52
C THR A 67 3.59 -8.24 2.03
N PHE A 68 4.63 -8.39 1.20
CA PHE A 68 5.07 -9.67 0.64
C PHE A 68 6.48 -10.03 1.16
N PRO A 69 6.61 -10.52 2.41
CA PRO A 69 7.92 -10.75 3.03
C PRO A 69 8.83 -11.67 2.22
N ASP A 70 8.27 -12.70 1.58
CA ASP A 70 9.03 -13.70 0.83
C ASP A 70 9.73 -13.12 -0.41
N ASP A 71 9.25 -12.00 -0.93
CA ASP A 71 9.79 -11.36 -2.14
C ASP A 71 10.56 -10.06 -1.83
N MET A 72 10.65 -9.67 -0.55
CA MET A 72 11.46 -8.52 -0.12
C MET A 72 12.96 -8.74 -0.34
N GLY A 73 13.42 -9.99 -0.38
CA GLY A 73 14.81 -10.31 -0.75
C GLY A 73 15.17 -9.86 -2.17
N ASN A 74 14.18 -9.78 -3.05
CA ASN A 74 14.32 -9.33 -4.44
C ASN A 74 13.97 -7.85 -4.62
N GLY A 75 13.70 -7.12 -3.53
CA GLY A 75 13.34 -5.70 -3.61
C GLY A 75 11.85 -5.42 -3.78
N ASN A 76 10.97 -6.41 -3.64
CA ASN A 76 9.53 -6.20 -3.71
C ASN A 76 9.03 -5.53 -2.42
N LEU A 77 8.48 -4.34 -2.57
CA LEU A 77 7.96 -3.50 -1.49
C LEU A 77 6.45 -3.25 -1.65
N SER A 78 5.80 -4.08 -2.48
CA SER A 78 4.39 -3.93 -2.79
C SER A 78 3.53 -4.02 -1.54
N LEU A 79 2.46 -3.21 -1.51
CA LEU A 79 1.52 -3.17 -0.40
C LEU A 79 0.15 -3.61 -0.86
N LYS A 80 -0.38 -4.66 -0.23
CA LYS A 80 -1.77 -5.06 -0.37
C LYS A 80 -2.63 -4.30 0.65
N ILE A 81 -3.70 -3.67 0.20
CA ILE A 81 -4.74 -3.06 1.02
C ILE A 81 -6.04 -3.82 0.73
N SER A 82 -6.58 -4.45 1.76
CA SER A 82 -7.78 -5.27 1.69
C SER A 82 -8.99 -4.42 2.01
N ASN A 83 -10.13 -4.81 1.46
CA ASN A 83 -11.39 -4.14 1.75
C ASN A 83 -11.24 -2.62 1.47
N VAL A 84 -10.88 -2.22 0.24
CA VAL A 84 -10.72 -0.82 -0.22
C VAL A 84 -12.04 -0.09 -0.52
N THR A 85 -12.20 1.10 0.05
CA THR A 85 -13.31 2.03 -0.17
C THR A 85 -12.88 3.27 -0.93
N LYS A 86 -13.85 4.06 -1.41
CA LYS A 86 -13.59 5.43 -1.90
C LYS A 86 -12.86 6.32 -0.88
N LYS A 87 -12.99 6.06 0.43
CA LYS A 87 -12.28 6.83 1.47
C LYS A 87 -10.78 6.55 1.50
N ASP A 88 -10.33 5.47 0.86
CA ASP A 88 -8.92 5.12 0.75
C ASP A 88 -8.24 5.81 -0.43
N GLU A 89 -8.98 6.59 -1.24
CA GLU A 89 -8.42 7.40 -2.32
C GLU A 89 -7.39 8.41 -1.80
N GLY A 90 -6.29 8.56 -2.54
CA GLY A 90 -5.20 9.46 -2.17
C GLY A 90 -3.87 9.13 -2.84
N ILE A 91 -2.85 9.92 -2.51
CA ILE A 91 -1.48 9.67 -2.95
C ILE A 91 -0.79 8.81 -1.91
N TYR A 92 -0.25 7.69 -2.34
CA TYR A 92 0.52 6.78 -1.52
C TYR A 92 2.01 6.99 -1.78
N THR A 93 2.81 7.06 -0.73
CA THR A 93 4.26 7.23 -0.82
C THR A 93 4.93 6.13 -0.02
N VAL A 94 5.95 5.52 -0.61
CA VAL A 94 6.83 4.58 0.07
C VAL A 94 8.13 5.28 0.43
N ASN A 95 8.50 5.20 1.70
CA ASN A 95 9.76 5.68 2.24
C ASN A 95 10.63 4.47 2.59
N LEU A 96 11.75 4.31 1.89
CA LEU A 96 12.76 3.30 2.19
C LEU A 96 13.98 3.99 2.81
N HIS A 97 14.26 3.69 4.07
CA HIS A 97 15.44 4.22 4.76
C HIS A 97 16.65 3.33 4.46
N LYS A 98 17.58 3.79 3.62
CA LYS A 98 18.83 3.07 3.36
C LYS A 98 19.74 3.16 4.59
N THR A 99 20.08 2.01 5.16
CA THR A 99 21.24 1.86 6.07
C THR A 99 22.47 1.55 5.22
N LEU A 100 23.24 2.57 4.84
CA LEU A 100 24.62 2.57 4.33
C LEU A 100 25.11 4.05 4.41
N PRO A 101 26.42 4.35 4.53
CA PRO A 101 26.95 5.61 5.08
C PRO A 101 26.68 6.87 4.23
N LEU A 102 25.93 6.75 3.13
CA LEU A 102 25.43 7.87 2.35
C LEU A 102 23.94 8.03 2.68
N THR A 103 23.65 9.04 3.49
CA THR A 103 22.35 9.46 4.02
C THR A 103 21.34 9.79 2.92
N GLY A 104 20.80 8.77 2.25
CA GLY A 104 19.81 8.92 1.19
C GLY A 104 18.52 8.17 1.52
N THR A 105 17.41 8.90 1.69
CA THR A 105 16.06 8.29 1.73
C THR A 105 15.57 8.15 0.29
N ALA A 106 15.25 6.94 -0.15
CA ALA A 106 14.56 6.77 -1.43
C ALA A 106 13.07 7.01 -1.18
N LYS A 107 12.50 8.00 -1.89
CA LYS A 107 11.06 8.33 -1.84
C LYS A 107 10.45 8.09 -3.21
N CYS A 108 9.38 7.32 -3.27
CA CYS A 108 8.60 7.14 -4.50
C CYS A 108 7.13 7.39 -4.24
N ASN A 109 6.51 8.18 -5.12
CA ASN A 109 5.11 8.56 -5.04
C ASN A 109 4.31 7.69 -6.03
N VAL A 110 3.25 7.06 -5.53
CA VAL A 110 2.28 6.26 -6.28
C VAL A 110 0.91 6.90 -6.08
N THR A 111 0.33 7.43 -7.15
CA THR A 111 -1.02 8.01 -7.09
C THR A 111 -2.06 6.91 -7.29
N VAL A 112 -3.03 6.83 -6.40
CA VAL A 112 -4.07 5.80 -6.43
C VAL A 112 -5.43 6.48 -6.58
N THR A 113 -6.11 6.21 -7.70
CA THR A 113 -7.48 6.64 -7.96
C THR A 113 -8.44 5.47 -7.77
N ILE A 114 -9.20 5.47 -6.68
CA ILE A 114 -10.20 4.43 -6.39
C ILE A 114 -11.53 4.86 -7.00
N GLY A 115 -11.90 4.27 -8.13
CA GLY A 115 -13.12 4.64 -8.87
C GLY A 115 -13.06 4.48 -10.38
N LYS A 116 -11.94 4.01 -10.94
CA LYS A 116 -11.93 3.44 -12.30
C LYS A 116 -11.96 1.93 -12.17
N ASN A 117 -12.96 1.29 -12.77
CA ASN A 117 -12.92 -0.14 -13.07
C ASN A 117 -11.51 -0.47 -13.57
N VAL A 118 -10.80 -1.36 -12.86
CA VAL A 118 -9.67 -2.06 -13.46
C VAL A 118 -10.27 -3.17 -14.32
N GLU A 119 -11.04 -2.76 -15.32
CA GLU A 119 -11.30 -3.57 -16.49
C GLU A 119 -10.16 -3.24 -17.46
N HIS A 120 -9.36 -4.25 -17.77
CA HIS A 120 -8.23 -4.24 -18.71
C HIS A 120 -6.91 -3.62 -18.22
N VAL A 121 -6.15 -4.42 -17.46
CA VAL A 121 -4.74 -4.65 -17.83
C VAL A 121 -4.62 -6.15 -18.12
N LEU A 122 -4.95 -6.52 -19.36
CA LEU A 122 -4.47 -7.77 -19.93
C LEU A 122 -3.01 -7.55 -20.36
N PHE A 123 -2.19 -8.56 -20.11
CA PHE A 123 -0.81 -8.68 -20.59
C PHE A 123 -0.69 -8.46 -22.10
#